data_AF-U2Z4H9-F1
#
_entry.id   AF-U2Z4H9-F1
#
_cell.length_a   1.000
_cell.length_b   1.000
_cell.length_c   1.000
_cell.angle_alpha   90.00
_cell.angle_beta   90.00
_cell.angle_gamma   90.00
#
_symmetry.space_group_name_H-M   'P 1'
#
loop_
_entity.id
_entity.type
_entity.pdbx_description
1 polymer ?
#
loop_
_entity_poly.entity_id
_entity_poly.type
_entity_poly.pdbx_seq_one_letter_code
_entity_poly.pdbx_strand_id
1 'polypeptide(L)'
;MPVLRAILIWGALVMVAGVPVAVAATSPLLAWRDPVYIAAGFAGVVAMVLLLLQPLLAGGYLPGLSATRERRVHGWIGGTLVAAVVLHVAGLWVTSRPM
;
A
#
# COMPACT_ATOMS: atom_id res chain seq x y z
N MET A 1 2.62 -17.86 -24.53
CA MET A 1 2.89 -16.47 -24.08
C MET A 1 2.01 -15.93 -22.93
N PRO A 2 0.80 -16.42 -22.60
CA PRO A 2 -0.04 -15.75 -21.57
C PRO A 2 0.50 -15.90 -20.14
N VAL A 3 1.13 -17.04 -19.82
CA VAL A 3 1.69 -17.32 -18.48
C VAL A 3 2.90 -16.44 -18.18
N LEU A 4 3.84 -16.29 -19.13
CA LEU A 4 5.00 -15.42 -18.97
C LEU A 4 4.58 -13.97 -18.70
N ARG A 5 3.62 -13.44 -19.47
CA ARG A 5 3.06 -12.10 -19.25
C ARG A 5 2.45 -11.98 -17.85
N ALA A 6 1.71 -12.98 -17.38
CA ALA A 6 1.12 -12.96 -16.04
C ALA A 6 2.19 -12.93 -14.94
N ILE A 7 3.24 -13.75 -15.07
CA ILE A 7 4.39 -13.76 -14.14
C ILE A 7 5.07 -12.39 -14.12
N LEU A 8 5.30 -11.77 -15.28
CA LEU A 8 5.94 -10.46 -15.36
C LEU A 8 5.10 -9.35 -14.69
N ILE A 9 3.78 -9.34 -14.90
CA ILE A 9 2.88 -8.34 -14.29
C ILE A 9 2.87 -8.50 -12.76
N TRP A 10 2.68 -9.74 -12.28
CA TRP A 10 2.67 -10.01 -10.83
C TRP A 10 4.04 -9.74 -10.20
N GLY A 11 5.13 -10.12 -10.87
CA GLY A 11 6.50 -9.86 -10.42
C GLY A 11 6.80 -8.36 -10.32
N ALA A 12 6.46 -7.60 -11.37
CA ALA A 12 6.61 -6.14 -11.36
C ALA A 12 5.79 -5.49 -10.24
N LEU A 13 4.54 -5.94 -10.03
CA LEU A 13 3.68 -5.43 -8.98
C LEU A 13 4.25 -5.70 -7.58
N VAL A 14 4.73 -6.93 -7.33
CA VAL A 14 5.38 -7.30 -6.07
C VAL A 14 6.64 -6.47 -5.84
N MET A 15 7.43 -6.22 -6.87
CA MET A 15 8.65 -5.40 -6.77
C MET A 15 8.32 -3.94 -6.46
N VAL A 16 7.40 -3.33 -7.21
CA VAL A 16 6.99 -1.92 -7.02
C VAL A 16 6.35 -1.70 -5.65
N ALA A 17 5.60 -2.67 -5.14
CA ALA A 17 5.01 -2.59 -3.81
C ALA A 17 6.02 -2.91 -2.68
N GLY A 18 6.81 -3.97 -2.86
CA GLY A 18 7.66 -4.53 -1.81
C GLY A 18 8.94 -3.75 -1.57
N VAL A 19 9.59 -3.22 -2.63
CA VAL A 19 10.86 -2.50 -2.49
C VAL A 19 10.73 -1.25 -1.61
N PRO A 20 9.76 -0.34 -1.82
CA PRO A 20 9.60 0.83 -0.96
C PRO A 20 9.30 0.46 0.51
N VAL A 21 8.51 -0.60 0.73
CA VAL A 21 8.18 -1.09 2.08
C VAL A 21 9.44 -1.62 2.78
N ALA A 22 10.24 -2.43 2.09
CA ALA A 22 11.49 -2.98 2.63
C ALA A 22 12.49 -1.85 2.95
N VAL A 23 12.68 -0.92 2.02
CA VAL A 23 13.56 0.25 2.20
C VAL A 23 13.10 1.10 3.39
N ALA A 24 11.80 1.35 3.53
CA ALA A 24 11.26 2.07 4.69
C ALA A 24 11.54 1.31 6.00
N ALA A 25 11.36 -0.01 6.01
CA ALA A 25 11.53 -0.84 7.20
C ALA A 25 12.95 -1.03 7.67
N THR A 26 13.93 -0.96 6.76
CA THR A 26 15.35 -1.07 7.11
C THR A 26 16.03 0.29 7.20
N SER A 27 15.27 1.40 7.19
CA SER A 27 15.85 2.74 7.16
C SER A 27 16.46 3.14 8.51
N PRO A 28 17.73 3.58 8.56
CA PRO A 28 18.35 4.13 9.78
C PRO A 28 17.61 5.36 10.33
N LEU A 29 16.81 6.03 9.50
CA LEU A 29 16.01 7.20 9.90
C LEU A 29 14.92 6.86 10.93
N LEU A 30 14.63 5.57 11.15
CA LEU A 30 13.69 5.10 12.18
C LEU A 30 14.26 5.14 13.60
N ALA A 31 15.59 5.05 13.76
CA ALA A 31 16.22 4.79 15.06
C ALA A 31 15.92 5.83 16.16
N TRP A 32 15.58 7.05 15.77
CA TRP A 32 15.37 8.19 16.67
C TRP A 32 13.93 8.72 16.61
N ARG A 33 13.01 7.96 16.01
CA ARG A 33 11.63 8.38 15.82
C ARG A 33 10.72 7.70 16.84
N ASP A 34 9.74 8.47 17.30
CA ASP A 34 8.71 7.95 18.19
C ASP A 34 7.93 6.81 17.50
N PRO A 35 7.58 5.72 18.23
CA PRO A 35 6.85 4.60 17.65
C PRO A 35 5.54 4.99 16.97
N VAL A 36 4.82 6.00 17.47
CA VAL A 36 3.58 6.50 16.86
C VAL A 36 3.88 7.16 15.52
N TYR A 37 4.97 7.93 15.42
CA TYR A 37 5.43 8.54 14.16
C TYR A 37 5.81 7.47 13.14
N ILE A 38 6.51 6.42 13.58
CA ILE A 38 6.89 5.28 12.72
C ILE A 38 5.64 4.58 12.18
N ALA A 39 4.71 4.18 13.07
CA ALA A 39 3.47 3.51 12.68
C ALA A 39 2.62 4.37 11.74
N ALA A 40 2.53 5.68 12.00
CA ALA A 40 1.86 6.63 11.12
C ALA A 40 2.53 6.66 9.74
N GLY A 41 3.86 6.77 9.67
CA GLY A 41 4.61 6.75 8.40
C GLY A 41 4.36 5.48 7.60
N PHE A 42 4.41 4.31 8.25
CA PHE A 42 4.11 3.03 7.61
C PHE A 42 2.68 2.91 7.12
N ALA A 43 1.69 3.43 7.86
CA ALA A 43 0.32 3.48 7.38
C ALA A 43 0.23 4.26 6.04
N GLY A 44 1.02 5.32 5.88
CA GLY A 44 1.15 6.06 4.62
C GLY A 44 1.81 5.24 3.50
N VAL A 45 2.90 4.53 3.80
CA VAL A 45 3.57 3.65 2.82
C VAL A 45 2.62 2.55 2.33
N VAL A 46 1.90 1.91 3.26
CA VAL A 46 0.88 0.89 2.93
C VAL A 46 -0.25 1.53 2.11
N ALA A 47 -0.71 2.73 2.47
CA ALA A 47 -1.73 3.45 1.71
C ALA A 47 -1.28 3.68 0.26
N MET A 48 -0.02 4.01 0.00
CA MET A 48 0.48 4.18 -1.38
C MET A 48 0.44 2.87 -2.19
N VAL A 49 0.77 1.73 -1.56
CA VAL A 49 0.63 0.42 -2.20
C VAL A 49 -0.83 0.11 -2.53
N LEU A 50 -1.74 0.33 -1.57
CA LEU A 50 -3.17 0.08 -1.77
C LEU A 50 -3.77 1.02 -2.83
N LEU A 51 -3.30 2.27 -2.88
CA LEU A 51 -3.69 3.25 -3.89
C LEU A 51 -3.28 2.79 -5.30
N LEU A 52 -2.08 2.23 -5.48
CA LEU A 52 -1.63 1.65 -6.75
C LEU A 52 -2.52 0.46 -7.18
N LEU A 53 -2.95 -0.37 -6.23
CA LEU A 53 -3.79 -1.54 -6.52
C LEU A 53 -5.21 -1.17 -6.98
N GLN A 54 -5.75 -0.04 -6.54
CA GLN A 54 -7.12 0.37 -6.87
C GLN A 54 -7.42 0.49 -8.38
N PRO A 55 -6.67 1.28 -9.18
CA PRO A 55 -6.92 1.39 -10.61
C PRO A 55 -6.63 0.09 -11.36
N LEU A 56 -5.65 -0.71 -10.89
CA LEU A 56 -5.34 -2.02 -11.46
C LEU A 56 -6.50 -3.00 -11.34
N LEU A 57 -7.19 -3.00 -10.19
CA LEU A 57 -8.37 -3.82 -9.94
C LEU A 57 -9.63 -3.26 -10.58
N ALA A 58 -9.82 -1.94 -10.61
CA ALA A 58 -10.98 -1.31 -11.24
C ALA A 58 -10.97 -1.51 -12.77
N GLY A 59 -9.79 -1.49 -13.39
CA GLY A 59 -9.61 -1.69 -14.82
C GLY A 59 -9.46 -3.16 -15.26
N GLY A 60 -9.46 -4.12 -14.34
CA GLY A 60 -9.31 -5.54 -14.64
C GLY A 60 -7.96 -5.90 -15.29
N TYR A 61 -6.91 -5.16 -14.94
CA TYR A 61 -5.57 -5.33 -15.53
C TYR A 61 -4.80 -6.51 -14.91
N LEU A 62 -5.28 -7.06 -13.79
CA LEU A 62 -4.61 -8.17 -13.09
C LEU A 62 -4.99 -9.52 -13.72
N PRO A 63 -4.00 -10.29 -14.21
CA PRO A 63 -4.29 -11.55 -14.89
C PRO A 63 -4.79 -12.61 -13.91
N GLY A 64 -5.84 -13.35 -14.31
CA GLY A 64 -6.34 -14.53 -13.59
C GLY A 64 -7.43 -14.25 -12.55
N LEU A 65 -7.95 -13.02 -12.46
CA LEU A 65 -9.10 -12.69 -11.63
C LEU A 65 -10.38 -12.61 -12.47
N SER A 66 -11.51 -13.02 -11.89
CA SER A 66 -12.82 -12.81 -12.50
C SER A 66 -13.33 -11.40 -12.19
N ALA A 67 -14.10 -10.79 -13.11
CA ALA A 67 -14.61 -9.43 -12.96
C ALA A 67 -15.39 -9.20 -11.65
N THR A 68 -16.14 -10.20 -11.19
CA THR A 68 -16.86 -10.14 -9.90
C THR A 68 -15.90 -10.12 -8.71
N ARG A 69 -14.81 -10.90 -8.77
CA ARG A 69 -13.80 -10.94 -7.71
C ARG A 69 -13.00 -9.65 -7.67
N GLU A 70 -12.66 -9.08 -8.83
CA GLU A 70 -11.96 -7.80 -8.94
C GLU A 70 -12.73 -6.66 -8.28
N ARG A 71 -14.05 -6.55 -8.54
CA ARG A 71 -14.90 -5.53 -7.91
C ARG A 71 -14.96 -5.67 -6.39
N ARG A 72 -15.10 -6.91 -5.89
CA ARG A 72 -15.13 -7.17 -4.45
C ARG A 72 -13.78 -6.80 -3.81
N VAL A 73 -12.68 -7.26 -4.39
CA VAL A 73 -11.33 -6.96 -3.88
C VAL A 73 -11.06 -5.46 -3.95
N HIS A 74 -11.47 -4.77 -5.03
CA HIS A 74 -11.37 -3.31 -5.14
C HIS A 74 -12.08 -2.60 -3.99
N GLY A 75 -13.32 -2.99 -3.66
CA GLY A 75 -14.07 -2.40 -2.55
C GLY A 75 -13.39 -2.63 -1.18
N TRP A 76 -12.91 -3.85 -0.91
CA TRP A 76 -12.18 -4.16 0.32
C TRP A 76 -10.86 -3.38 0.42
N ILE A 77 -10.07 -3.32 -0.65
CA ILE A 77 -8.84 -2.54 -0.71
C ILE A 77 -9.14 -1.05 -0.55
N GLY A 78 -10.26 -0.56 -1.09
CA GLY A 78 -10.71 0.81 -0.89
C GLY A 78 -11.01 1.15 0.56
N GLY A 79 -11.76 0.28 1.26
CA GLY A 79 -12.00 0.45 2.69
C GLY A 79 -10.71 0.46 3.51
N THR A 80 -9.80 -0.49 3.24
CA THR A 80 -8.50 -0.56 3.93
C THR A 80 -7.62 0.66 3.61
N LEU A 81 -7.63 1.15 2.38
CA LEU A 81 -6.91 2.38 1.99
C LEU A 81 -7.38 3.57 2.83
N VAL A 82 -8.70 3.77 2.92
CA VAL A 82 -9.27 4.88 3.70
C VAL A 82 -8.86 4.76 5.16
N ALA A 83 -8.97 3.56 5.75
CA ALA A 83 -8.53 3.33 7.14
C ALA A 83 -7.04 3.65 7.33
N ALA A 84 -6.17 3.21 6.41
CA ALA A 84 -4.73 3.48 6.46
C ALA A 84 -4.42 4.98 6.35
N VAL A 85 -5.13 5.72 5.48
CA VAL A 85 -5.00 7.18 5.36
C VAL A 85 -5.43 7.88 6.65
N VAL A 86 -6.55 7.47 7.26
CA VAL A 86 -6.99 8.04 8.54
C VAL A 86 -5.95 7.81 9.63
N LEU A 87 -5.43 6.59 9.76
CA LEU A 87 -4.37 6.27 10.73
C LEU A 87 -3.10 7.07 10.49
N HIS A 88 -2.68 7.22 9.23
CA HIS A 88 -1.52 8.01 8.83
C HIS A 88 -1.68 9.48 9.24
N VAL A 89 -2.79 10.12 8.86
CA VAL A 89 -3.06 11.53 9.14
C VAL A 89 -3.25 11.78 10.64
N ALA A 90 -4.02 10.93 11.33
CA ALA A 90 -4.25 11.08 12.77
C ALA A 90 -2.96 10.88 13.57
N GLY A 91 -2.14 9.87 13.22
CA GLY A 91 -0.85 9.63 13.86
C GLY A 91 0.12 10.79 13.65
N LEU A 92 0.24 11.31 12.41
CA LEU A 92 1.05 12.49 12.15
C LEU A 92 0.56 13.71 12.92
N TRP A 93 -0.76 13.95 12.96
CA TRP A 93 -1.34 15.06 13.72
C TRP A 93 -1.02 14.99 15.22
N VAL A 94 -1.06 13.81 15.83
CA VAL A 94 -0.67 13.62 17.23
C VAL A 94 0.81 13.94 17.44
N THR A 95 1.67 13.47 16.54
CA THR A 95 3.12 13.68 16.65
C THR A 95 3.60 15.08 16.26
N SER A 96 2.82 15.82 15.47
CA SER A 96 3.17 17.17 14.99
C SER A 96 2.59 18.29 15.84
N ARG A 97 1.76 17.96 16.85
CA ARG A 97 1.25 18.99 17.77
C ARG A 97 2.45 19.71 18.41
N PRO A 98 2.51 21.04 18.34
CA PRO A 98 3.53 21.77 19.06
C PRO A 98 3.29 21.55 20.56
N MET A 99 4.31 21.02 21.23
CA MET A 99 4.40 20.98 22.69
C MET A 99 4.95 22.32 23.18
#